data_AF-A0A377NK46-F1
#
_entry.id   AF-A0A377NK46-F1
#
_cell.length_a   1.000
_cell.length_b   1.000
_cell.length_c   1.000
_cell.angle_alpha   90.00
_cell.angle_beta   90.00
_cell.angle_gamma   90.00
#
_symmetry.space_group_name_H-M   'P 1'
#
loop_
_entity.id
_entity.type
_entity.pdbx_description
1 polymer ?
#
loop_
_entity_poly.entity_id
_entity_poly.type
_entity_poly.pdbx_seq_one_letter_code
_entity_poly.pdbx_strand_id
1 'polypeptide(L)'
;MLIHLQLHKAGIYTPPCSAGFPTAKLPSYTIFWQAFPQLHDTLFTPKSAAYSELTIVKQDVNASISGHPQVLEFISAYNQAFNGFDDHLNSQLIQTWESVKRNQQEAVLSAELFTRLAPIALIDKYQAYQFLNNQWQLISADLEMMQTEGFAATKQVDPNIVIKKKDGKDTEVQDGWKGHILPFDLVQQTYLSDDLQALAAKEARLAEIASTLEEILESLTEEEKEQDTVKESKDGFANTEVGKAAKAFLKEQKDIKAKFADESYEAKIICANKLIDEEKALKKTVKDAAAALHLKTKTTIETLTDEQVNNLLHLKWIAPLTTELAAMPNSVISQLTSQVQALADKYAVTYSQVANEIKTTEQELADIMGELTGNEFDMQGLTELTSLLKGK
;
A
#
# COMPACT_ATOMS: atom_id res chain seq x y z
N MET A 1 33.98 31.16 -31.24
CA MET A 1 33.29 30.44 -32.34
C MET A 1 34.26 29.69 -33.26
N LEU A 2 35.33 30.30 -33.79
CA LEU A 2 36.36 29.56 -34.56
C LEU A 2 37.16 28.56 -33.71
N ILE A 3 37.38 28.83 -32.43
CA ILE A 3 38.11 27.92 -31.51
C ILE A 3 37.31 26.63 -31.23
N HIS A 4 35.97 26.74 -31.06
CA HIS A 4 35.11 25.55 -30.94
C HIS A 4 35.05 24.71 -32.23
N LEU A 5 35.12 25.34 -33.40
CA LEU A 5 35.12 24.62 -34.69
C LEU A 5 36.45 23.89 -34.97
N GLN A 6 37.56 24.34 -34.37
CA GLN A 6 38.87 23.70 -34.49
C GLN A 6 39.04 22.53 -33.51
N LEU A 7 38.49 22.64 -32.31
CA LEU A 7 38.46 21.53 -31.33
C LEU A 7 37.60 20.34 -31.80
N HIS A 8 36.53 20.60 -32.57
CA HIS A 8 35.71 19.56 -33.20
C HIS A 8 36.44 18.79 -34.32
N LYS A 9 37.41 19.43 -35.02
CA LYS A 9 38.22 18.78 -36.07
C LYS A 9 39.41 18.00 -35.53
N ALA A 10 39.84 18.28 -34.29
CA ALA A 10 40.99 17.62 -33.66
C ALA A 10 40.59 16.41 -32.77
N GLY A 11 39.29 16.17 -32.54
CA GLY A 11 38.81 15.02 -31.74
C GLY A 11 38.99 15.15 -30.23
N ILE A 12 39.36 16.33 -29.72
CA ILE A 12 39.76 16.55 -28.31
C ILE A 12 38.63 17.08 -27.44
N TYR A 13 37.51 17.55 -28.03
CA TYR A 13 36.34 17.95 -27.26
C TYR A 13 35.08 17.28 -27.81
N THR A 14 34.65 16.21 -27.15
CA THR A 14 33.26 15.74 -27.26
C THR A 14 32.46 16.51 -26.21
N PRO A 15 31.31 17.14 -26.57
CA PRO A 15 30.42 17.66 -25.54
C PRO A 15 30.04 16.51 -24.59
N PRO A 16 29.72 16.78 -23.31
CA PRO A 16 29.39 15.73 -22.34
C PRO A 16 28.36 14.80 -22.99
N CYS A 17 28.82 13.57 -23.25
CA CYS A 17 28.15 12.59 -24.08
C CYS A 17 26.77 12.37 -23.47
N SER A 18 25.74 12.94 -24.08
CA SER A 18 24.43 12.96 -23.47
C SER A 18 23.94 11.50 -23.38
N ALA A 19 23.54 11.11 -22.17
CA ALA A 19 23.39 9.73 -21.72
C ALA A 19 22.46 8.90 -22.62
N GLY A 20 22.90 7.70 -23.01
CA GLY A 20 22.05 6.70 -23.66
C GLY A 20 22.25 5.33 -23.05
N PHE A 21 21.21 4.49 -23.02
CA PHE A 21 21.26 3.08 -22.65
C PHE A 21 21.27 2.20 -23.91
N PRO A 22 21.84 0.96 -23.85
CA PRO A 22 21.89 0.07 -25.00
C PRO A 22 20.50 -0.31 -25.50
N THR A 23 20.24 -0.12 -26.80
CA THR A 23 18.98 -0.47 -27.47
C THR A 23 18.66 -1.96 -27.32
N ALA A 24 19.68 -2.81 -27.16
CA ALA A 24 19.57 -4.25 -26.92
C ALA A 24 18.94 -4.65 -25.57
N LYS A 25 18.66 -3.71 -24.65
CA LYS A 25 17.91 -3.96 -23.39
C LYS A 25 16.43 -3.62 -23.45
N LEU A 26 15.97 -2.99 -24.53
CA LEU A 26 14.54 -2.82 -24.82
C LEU A 26 13.76 -4.13 -25.14
N PRO A 27 14.38 -5.28 -25.51
CA PRO A 27 13.65 -6.51 -25.81
C PRO A 27 12.90 -7.15 -24.63
N SER A 28 13.34 -6.92 -23.37
CA SER A 28 12.56 -7.34 -22.19
C SER A 28 11.22 -6.61 -22.03
N TYR A 29 10.96 -5.62 -22.90
CA TYR A 29 9.76 -4.80 -22.95
C TYR A 29 9.04 -4.91 -24.30
N THR A 30 9.40 -5.90 -25.13
CA THR A 30 8.87 -6.05 -26.51
C THR A 30 7.34 -6.07 -26.54
N ILE A 31 6.71 -6.75 -25.58
CA ILE A 31 5.24 -6.81 -25.50
C ILE A 31 4.62 -5.42 -25.30
N PHE A 32 5.22 -4.57 -24.45
CA PHE A 32 4.75 -3.22 -24.18
C PHE A 32 4.93 -2.31 -25.40
N TRP A 33 6.05 -2.40 -26.09
CA TRP A 33 6.31 -1.55 -27.26
C TRP A 33 5.56 -2.01 -28.51
N GLN A 34 5.18 -3.29 -28.60
CA GLN A 34 4.22 -3.77 -29.59
C GLN A 34 2.82 -3.19 -29.34
N ALA A 35 2.39 -3.09 -28.09
CA ALA A 35 1.09 -2.54 -27.73
C ALA A 35 1.07 -0.99 -27.75
N PHE A 36 2.17 -0.34 -27.38
CA PHE A 36 2.31 1.10 -27.21
C PHE A 36 3.49 1.70 -28.00
N PRO A 37 3.50 1.58 -29.34
CA PRO A 37 4.62 2.06 -30.16
C PRO A 37 4.84 3.58 -30.06
N GLN A 38 3.78 4.39 -29.96
CA GLN A 38 3.92 5.85 -29.86
C GLN A 38 4.35 6.28 -28.45
N LEU A 39 3.96 5.52 -27.42
CA LEU A 39 4.49 5.74 -26.08
C LEU A 39 5.99 5.47 -26.04
N HIS A 40 6.47 4.40 -26.68
CA HIS A 40 7.89 4.13 -26.81
C HIS A 40 8.64 5.34 -27.41
N ASP A 41 8.14 5.88 -28.53
CA ASP A 41 8.75 7.03 -29.20
C ASP A 41 8.68 8.32 -28.37
N THR A 42 7.65 8.46 -27.53
CA THR A 42 7.54 9.57 -26.58
C THR A 42 8.55 9.45 -25.45
N LEU A 43 8.78 8.23 -24.96
CA LEU A 43 9.68 7.96 -23.84
C LEU A 43 11.15 7.95 -24.26
N PHE A 44 11.47 7.53 -25.49
CA PHE A 44 12.84 7.25 -25.89
C PHE A 44 13.21 7.87 -27.23
N THR A 45 14.38 8.52 -27.26
CA THR A 45 14.99 9.06 -28.48
C THR A 45 16.24 8.27 -28.84
N PRO A 46 16.37 7.76 -30.08
CA PRO A 46 17.57 7.05 -30.50
C PRO A 46 18.76 8.03 -30.63
N LYS A 47 19.91 7.67 -30.05
CA LYS A 47 21.18 8.40 -30.23
C LYS A 47 22.10 7.80 -31.26
N SER A 48 22.05 6.47 -31.39
CA SER A 48 22.78 5.71 -32.40
C SER A 48 22.11 4.36 -32.60
N ALA A 49 22.57 3.57 -33.57
CA ALA A 49 22.08 2.21 -33.76
C ALA A 49 22.20 1.33 -32.50
N ALA A 50 23.14 1.64 -31.59
CA ALA A 50 23.39 0.86 -30.39
C ALA A 50 22.82 1.47 -29.09
N TYR A 51 22.41 2.75 -29.09
CA TYR A 51 22.05 3.48 -27.87
C TYR A 51 20.84 4.41 -28.05
N SER A 52 19.97 4.45 -27.04
CA SER A 52 18.80 5.35 -26.94
C SER A 52 18.82 6.11 -25.61
N GLU A 53 18.24 7.30 -25.55
CA GLU A 53 18.10 8.09 -24.32
C GLU A 53 16.64 8.19 -23.88
N LEU A 54 16.41 8.47 -22.60
CA LEU A 54 15.08 8.86 -22.12
C LEU A 54 14.82 10.31 -22.58
N THR A 55 13.76 10.51 -23.35
CA THR A 55 13.37 11.82 -23.90
C THR A 55 12.85 12.76 -22.82
N ILE A 56 12.19 12.20 -21.81
CA ILE A 56 11.55 12.94 -20.72
C ILE A 56 12.43 12.95 -19.47
N VAL A 57 12.26 13.98 -18.62
CA VAL A 57 12.95 13.99 -17.33
C VAL A 57 12.41 12.89 -16.43
N LYS A 58 13.30 12.32 -15.61
CA LYS A 58 13.01 11.19 -14.72
C LYS A 58 11.73 11.37 -13.88
N GLN A 59 11.52 12.59 -13.37
CA GLN A 59 10.39 12.91 -12.48
C GLN A 59 9.03 12.85 -13.19
N ASP A 60 9.02 12.99 -14.52
CA ASP A 60 7.79 13.06 -15.32
C ASP A 60 7.40 11.72 -15.93
N VAL A 61 8.17 10.65 -15.69
CA VAL A 61 7.94 9.31 -16.28
C VAL A 61 6.54 8.79 -16.00
N ASN A 62 6.10 8.84 -14.73
CA ASN A 62 4.78 8.37 -14.35
C ASN A 62 3.66 9.19 -15.02
N ALA A 63 3.75 10.53 -14.96
CA ALA A 63 2.76 11.41 -15.56
C ALA A 63 2.69 11.23 -17.09
N SER A 64 3.85 11.06 -17.73
CA SER A 64 3.94 10.86 -19.18
C SER A 64 3.35 9.52 -19.63
N ILE A 65 3.57 8.44 -18.88
CA ILE A 65 3.00 7.12 -19.19
C ILE A 65 1.50 7.10 -18.92
N SER A 66 1.08 7.49 -17.72
CA SER A 66 -0.33 7.41 -17.30
C SER A 66 -1.25 8.34 -18.11
N GLY A 67 -0.74 9.48 -18.58
CA GLY A 67 -1.48 10.43 -19.42
C GLY A 67 -1.42 10.16 -20.92
N HIS A 68 -0.67 9.15 -21.38
CA HIS A 68 -0.46 8.92 -22.80
C HIS A 68 -1.73 8.39 -23.49
N PRO A 69 -2.11 8.90 -24.69
CA PRO A 69 -3.32 8.47 -25.39
C PRO A 69 -3.46 6.95 -25.55
N GLN A 70 -2.39 6.24 -25.95
CA GLN A 70 -2.43 4.78 -26.09
C GLN A 70 -2.67 4.03 -24.77
N VAL A 71 -2.22 4.57 -23.63
CA VAL A 71 -2.47 3.99 -22.31
C VAL A 71 -3.92 4.21 -21.90
N LEU A 72 -4.46 5.41 -22.13
CA LEU A 72 -5.86 5.73 -21.89
C LEU A 72 -6.80 4.90 -22.77
N GLU A 73 -6.46 4.71 -24.05
CA GLU A 73 -7.19 3.85 -24.98
C GLU A 73 -7.18 2.39 -24.52
N PHE A 74 -6.04 1.88 -24.05
CA PHE A 74 -5.94 0.53 -23.50
C PHE A 74 -6.82 0.32 -22.26
N ILE A 75 -6.79 1.25 -21.30
CA ILE A 75 -7.64 1.21 -20.11
C ILE A 75 -9.12 1.28 -20.51
N SER A 76 -9.46 2.16 -21.46
CA SER A 76 -10.82 2.28 -21.98
C SER A 76 -11.30 1.00 -22.67
N ALA A 77 -10.46 0.37 -23.51
CA ALA A 77 -10.78 -0.87 -24.19
C ALA A 77 -11.01 -2.02 -23.19
N TYR A 78 -10.17 -2.10 -22.14
CA TYR A 78 -10.38 -3.07 -21.06
C TYR A 78 -11.72 -2.85 -20.35
N ASN A 79 -11.99 -1.62 -19.91
CA ASN A 79 -13.24 -1.28 -19.21
C ASN A 79 -14.48 -1.56 -20.08
N GLN A 80 -14.38 -1.34 -21.39
CA GLN A 80 -15.44 -1.67 -22.33
C GLN A 80 -15.63 -3.18 -22.47
N ALA A 81 -14.55 -3.97 -22.54
CA ALA A 81 -14.63 -5.43 -22.63
C ALA A 81 -15.23 -6.09 -21.38
N PHE A 82 -15.01 -5.49 -20.20
CA PHE A 82 -15.59 -5.95 -18.93
C PHE A 82 -16.94 -5.32 -18.58
N ASN A 83 -17.46 -4.42 -19.41
CA ASN A 83 -18.79 -3.85 -19.20
C ASN A 83 -19.85 -4.96 -19.14
N GLY A 84 -20.71 -4.92 -18.13
CA GLY A 84 -21.75 -5.93 -17.87
C GLY A 84 -21.24 -7.28 -17.36
N PHE A 85 -19.94 -7.45 -17.07
CA PHE A 85 -19.44 -8.70 -16.48
C PHE A 85 -19.98 -8.93 -15.06
N ASP A 86 -20.10 -7.85 -14.27
CA ASP A 86 -20.70 -7.88 -12.93
C ASP A 86 -22.16 -8.37 -12.96
N ASP A 87 -22.98 -7.78 -13.83
CA ASP A 87 -24.38 -8.19 -14.05
C ASP A 87 -24.50 -9.63 -14.55
N HIS A 88 -23.57 -10.05 -15.42
CA HIS A 88 -23.50 -11.43 -15.91
C HIS A 88 -23.24 -12.40 -14.75
N LEU A 89 -22.27 -12.11 -13.88
CA LEU A 89 -21.99 -12.91 -12.69
C LEU A 89 -23.19 -12.95 -11.73
N ASN A 90 -23.85 -11.81 -11.50
CA ASN A 90 -25.04 -11.72 -10.64
C ASN A 90 -26.15 -12.64 -11.17
N SER A 91 -26.43 -12.53 -12.47
CA SER A 91 -27.45 -13.34 -13.14
C SER A 91 -27.13 -14.83 -13.06
N GLN A 92 -25.89 -15.23 -13.37
CA GLN A 92 -25.47 -16.62 -13.44
C GLN A 92 -25.28 -17.30 -12.07
N LEU A 93 -24.92 -16.56 -11.03
CA LEU A 93 -24.55 -17.12 -9.74
C LEU A 93 -25.58 -16.88 -8.66
N ILE A 94 -26.13 -15.66 -8.58
CA ILE A 94 -27.04 -15.25 -7.50
C ILE A 94 -28.49 -15.48 -7.92
N GLN A 95 -28.90 -14.99 -9.09
CA GLN A 95 -30.31 -15.11 -9.51
C GLN A 95 -30.69 -16.56 -9.87
N THR A 96 -29.73 -17.34 -10.39
CA THR A 96 -29.97 -18.74 -10.81
C THR A 96 -29.36 -19.78 -9.86
N TRP A 97 -29.05 -19.40 -8.61
CA TRP A 97 -28.28 -20.20 -7.64
C TRP A 97 -28.76 -21.67 -7.51
N GLU A 98 -30.07 -21.90 -7.53
CA GLU A 98 -30.69 -23.25 -7.42
C GLU A 98 -30.25 -24.21 -8.53
N SER A 99 -30.00 -23.67 -9.73
CA SER A 99 -29.77 -24.45 -10.94
C SER A 99 -28.30 -24.49 -11.38
N VAL A 100 -27.42 -23.77 -10.68
CA VAL A 100 -26.00 -23.69 -11.03
C VAL A 100 -25.35 -25.07 -10.94
N LYS A 101 -24.81 -25.53 -12.08
CA LYS A 101 -24.04 -26.79 -12.14
C LYS A 101 -22.61 -26.54 -11.70
N ARG A 102 -22.35 -26.63 -10.39
CA ARG A 102 -21.05 -26.29 -9.78
C ARG A 102 -19.84 -26.96 -10.45
N ASN A 103 -19.98 -28.22 -10.88
CA ASN A 103 -18.90 -28.95 -11.57
C ASN A 103 -18.60 -28.47 -13.01
N GLN A 104 -19.42 -27.59 -13.58
CA GLN A 104 -19.27 -27.07 -14.94
C GLN A 104 -19.16 -25.54 -14.96
N GLN A 105 -19.70 -24.85 -13.95
CA GLN A 105 -19.85 -23.40 -13.96
C GLN A 105 -18.52 -22.66 -14.03
N GLU A 106 -17.48 -23.12 -13.33
CA GLU A 106 -16.15 -22.49 -13.39
C GLU A 106 -15.59 -22.44 -14.80
N ALA A 107 -15.77 -23.52 -15.57
CA ALA A 107 -15.32 -23.58 -16.95
C ALA A 107 -16.12 -22.62 -17.85
N VAL A 108 -17.42 -22.45 -17.58
CA VAL A 108 -18.28 -21.48 -18.27
C VAL A 108 -17.81 -20.05 -17.99
N LEU A 109 -17.58 -19.71 -16.72
CA LEU A 109 -17.08 -18.40 -16.31
C LEU A 109 -15.68 -18.12 -16.87
N SER A 110 -14.81 -19.13 -16.90
CA SER A 110 -13.46 -19.02 -17.45
C SER A 110 -13.48 -18.75 -18.96
N ALA A 111 -14.40 -19.40 -19.70
CA ALA A 111 -14.57 -19.17 -21.12
C ALA A 111 -15.10 -17.75 -21.42
N GLU A 112 -16.05 -17.25 -20.63
CA GLU A 112 -16.53 -15.88 -20.71
C GLU A 112 -15.41 -14.87 -20.41
N LEU A 113 -14.67 -15.09 -19.33
CA LEU A 113 -13.52 -14.27 -18.94
C LEU A 113 -12.47 -14.19 -20.06
N PHE A 114 -12.11 -15.34 -20.65
CA PHE A 114 -11.15 -15.37 -21.76
C PHE A 114 -11.68 -14.73 -23.04
N THR A 115 -12.99 -14.81 -23.29
CA THR A 115 -13.62 -14.13 -24.43
C THR A 115 -13.49 -12.61 -24.29
N ARG A 116 -13.70 -12.08 -23.08
CA ARG A 116 -13.53 -10.64 -22.79
C ARG A 116 -12.08 -10.19 -22.86
N LEU A 117 -11.14 -11.05 -22.47
CA LEU A 117 -9.71 -10.76 -22.50
C LEU A 117 -9.05 -10.96 -23.86
N ALA A 118 -9.63 -11.76 -24.76
CA ALA A 118 -9.08 -12.06 -26.07
C ALA A 118 -8.66 -10.82 -26.90
N PRO A 119 -9.44 -9.71 -26.94
CA PRO A 119 -9.04 -8.52 -27.68
C PRO A 119 -8.04 -7.62 -26.92
N ILE A 120 -7.77 -7.88 -25.64
CA ILE A 120 -6.97 -6.99 -24.80
C ILE A 120 -5.53 -7.48 -24.70
N ALA A 121 -4.62 -6.76 -25.35
CA ALA A 121 -3.19 -7.02 -25.25
C ALA A 121 -2.66 -6.79 -23.82
N LEU A 122 -1.46 -7.30 -23.51
CA LEU A 122 -0.72 -7.10 -22.25
C LEU A 122 -1.32 -7.69 -20.96
N ILE A 123 -2.62 -8.02 -20.94
CA ILE A 123 -3.23 -8.64 -19.77
C ILE A 123 -2.90 -10.13 -19.74
N ASP A 124 -2.34 -10.59 -18.63
CA ASP A 124 -2.12 -12.01 -18.40
C ASP A 124 -3.45 -12.70 -18.08
N LYS A 125 -3.99 -13.41 -19.07
CA LYS A 125 -5.23 -14.19 -18.90
C LYS A 125 -5.14 -15.26 -17.82
N TYR A 126 -3.95 -15.80 -17.53
CA TYR A 126 -3.79 -16.79 -16.47
C TYR A 126 -3.88 -16.15 -15.10
N GLN A 127 -3.35 -14.94 -14.92
CA GLN A 127 -3.56 -14.17 -13.69
C GLN A 127 -5.05 -13.89 -13.45
N ALA A 128 -5.78 -13.46 -14.48
CA ALA A 128 -7.22 -13.26 -14.40
C ALA A 128 -7.97 -14.56 -14.02
N TYR A 129 -7.56 -15.69 -14.62
CA TYR A 129 -8.09 -17.01 -14.26
C TYR A 129 -7.82 -17.36 -12.79
N GLN A 130 -6.65 -17.03 -12.24
CA GLN A 130 -6.35 -17.30 -10.84
C GLN A 130 -7.26 -16.52 -9.89
N PHE A 131 -7.56 -15.25 -10.18
CA PHE A 131 -8.55 -14.48 -9.42
C PHE A 131 -9.92 -15.15 -9.45
N LEU A 132 -10.38 -15.58 -10.64
CA LEU A 132 -11.62 -16.33 -10.78
C LEU A 132 -11.59 -17.64 -10.00
N ASN A 133 -10.53 -18.44 -10.13
CA ASN A 133 -10.39 -19.75 -9.49
C ASN A 133 -10.42 -19.63 -7.96
N ASN A 134 -9.66 -18.68 -7.41
CA ASN A 134 -9.63 -18.40 -5.97
C ASN A 134 -11.02 -18.04 -5.46
N GLN A 135 -11.70 -17.12 -6.14
CA GLN A 135 -13.03 -16.69 -5.76
C GLN A 135 -14.08 -17.79 -5.94
N TRP A 136 -13.93 -18.61 -6.98
CA TRP A 136 -14.81 -19.74 -7.28
C TRP A 136 -14.82 -20.79 -6.16
N GLN A 137 -13.69 -21.05 -5.49
CA GLN A 137 -13.67 -21.99 -4.36
C GLN A 137 -14.65 -21.59 -3.26
N LEU A 138 -14.70 -20.29 -2.95
CA LEU A 138 -15.64 -19.74 -1.96
C LEU A 138 -17.08 -19.82 -2.49
N ILE A 139 -17.33 -19.37 -3.72
CA ILE A 139 -18.67 -19.36 -4.33
C ILE A 139 -19.24 -20.79 -4.41
N SER A 140 -18.44 -21.75 -4.83
CA SER A 140 -18.84 -23.15 -4.99
C SER A 140 -19.21 -23.80 -3.65
N ALA A 141 -18.50 -23.48 -2.58
CA ALA A 141 -18.81 -23.95 -1.23
C ALA A 141 -20.12 -23.33 -0.73
N ASP A 142 -20.34 -22.04 -0.93
CA ASP A 142 -21.60 -21.40 -0.52
C ASP A 142 -22.80 -21.88 -1.34
N LEU A 143 -22.64 -22.04 -2.66
CA LEU A 143 -23.67 -22.60 -3.53
C LEU A 143 -24.01 -24.04 -3.13
N GLU A 144 -23.04 -24.82 -2.64
CA GLU A 144 -23.33 -26.15 -2.08
C GLU A 144 -24.33 -26.05 -0.94
N MET A 145 -24.00 -25.25 0.08
CA MET A 145 -24.82 -25.07 1.27
C MET A 145 -26.21 -24.55 0.89
N MET A 146 -26.29 -23.56 0.00
CA MET A 146 -27.57 -23.06 -0.50
C MET A 146 -28.38 -24.14 -1.22
N GLN A 147 -27.76 -24.95 -2.08
CA GLN A 147 -28.44 -26.02 -2.82
C GLN A 147 -28.89 -27.19 -1.95
N THR A 148 -28.15 -27.49 -0.87
CA THR A 148 -28.48 -28.59 0.05
C THR A 148 -29.46 -28.19 1.14
N GLU A 149 -29.37 -26.96 1.64
CA GLU A 149 -30.10 -26.48 2.82
C GLU A 149 -31.18 -25.43 2.47
N GLY A 150 -31.20 -24.97 1.21
CA GLY A 150 -32.11 -23.96 0.70
C GLY A 150 -31.65 -22.53 0.96
N PHE A 151 -32.36 -21.56 0.36
CA PHE A 151 -32.02 -20.13 0.48
C PHE A 151 -31.99 -19.64 1.94
N ALA A 152 -32.78 -20.27 2.82
CA ALA A 152 -32.83 -19.93 4.25
C ALA A 152 -31.47 -20.06 4.95
N ALA A 153 -30.56 -20.90 4.45
CA ALA A 153 -29.20 -21.06 4.98
C ALA A 153 -28.40 -19.74 4.96
N THR A 154 -28.69 -18.84 4.02
CA THR A 154 -28.05 -17.51 3.94
C THR A 154 -28.40 -16.60 5.13
N LYS A 155 -29.49 -16.90 5.84
CA LYS A 155 -30.00 -16.15 6.99
C LYS A 155 -29.76 -16.87 8.32
N GLN A 156 -28.93 -17.90 8.31
CA GLN A 156 -28.59 -18.67 9.51
C GLN A 156 -27.25 -18.24 10.10
N VAL A 157 -27.11 -18.49 11.40
CA VAL A 157 -25.86 -18.32 12.13
C VAL A 157 -25.53 -19.59 12.89
N ASP A 158 -24.24 -19.86 13.00
CA ASP A 158 -23.72 -21.02 13.72
C ASP A 158 -23.02 -20.58 15.02
N PRO A 159 -23.06 -21.40 16.07
CA PRO A 159 -22.17 -21.24 17.21
C PRO A 159 -20.71 -21.21 16.75
N ASN A 160 -19.97 -20.17 17.15
CA ASN A 160 -18.54 -20.12 16.89
C ASN A 160 -17.80 -20.90 17.98
N ILE A 161 -17.36 -22.13 17.69
CA ILE A 161 -16.67 -22.98 18.66
C ILE A 161 -15.16 -22.78 18.53
N VAL A 162 -14.50 -22.44 19.63
CA VAL A 162 -13.05 -22.26 19.70
C VAL A 162 -12.45 -23.14 20.80
N ILE A 163 -11.24 -23.64 20.56
CA ILE A 163 -10.51 -24.43 21.55
C ILE A 163 -9.80 -23.46 22.51
N LYS A 164 -10.16 -23.51 23.79
CA LYS A 164 -9.51 -22.74 24.85
C LYS A 164 -8.89 -23.68 25.87
N LYS A 165 -7.70 -23.33 26.36
CA LYS A 165 -7.08 -24.05 27.47
C LYS A 165 -7.75 -23.66 28.78
N LYS A 166 -8.35 -24.65 29.43
CA LYS A 166 -8.88 -24.53 30.79
C LYS A 166 -8.17 -25.56 31.65
N ASP A 167 -7.49 -25.11 32.69
CA ASP A 167 -6.72 -25.97 33.62
C ASP A 167 -5.69 -26.88 32.92
N GLY A 168 -5.01 -26.36 31.89
CA GLY A 168 -3.99 -27.09 31.13
C GLY A 168 -4.53 -28.12 30.13
N LYS A 169 -5.85 -28.21 29.94
CA LYS A 169 -6.50 -29.08 28.94
C LYS A 169 -7.25 -28.26 27.89
N ASP A 170 -7.23 -28.76 26.66
CA ASP A 170 -7.98 -28.18 25.56
C ASP A 170 -9.47 -28.49 25.74
N THR A 171 -10.31 -27.45 25.75
CA THR A 171 -11.77 -27.55 25.87
C THR A 171 -12.43 -26.73 24.77
N GLU A 172 -13.42 -27.29 24.11
CA GLU A 172 -14.27 -26.58 23.15
C GLU A 172 -15.24 -25.66 23.90
N VAL A 173 -15.18 -24.36 23.61
CA VAL A 173 -16.05 -23.34 24.21
C VAL A 173 -16.66 -22.52 23.10
N GLN A 174 -17.95 -22.22 23.20
CA GLN A 174 -18.60 -21.27 22.31
C GLN A 174 -18.12 -19.85 22.60
N ASP A 175 -17.61 -19.19 21.56
CA ASP A 175 -17.15 -17.80 21.58
C ASP A 175 -17.92 -16.98 20.53
N GLY A 176 -19.17 -16.68 20.88
CA GLY A 176 -20.08 -15.93 20.03
C GLY A 176 -20.71 -16.79 18.92
N TRP A 177 -20.85 -16.17 17.76
CA TRP A 177 -21.63 -16.64 16.61
C TRP A 177 -20.88 -16.27 15.34
N LYS A 178 -21.04 -17.07 14.30
CA LYS A 178 -20.57 -16.75 12.95
C LYS A 178 -21.73 -16.93 11.99
N GLY A 179 -21.74 -16.22 10.87
CA GLY A 179 -22.75 -16.47 9.85
C GLY A 179 -22.53 -17.84 9.22
N HIS A 180 -23.62 -18.53 8.90
CA HIS A 180 -23.55 -19.83 8.25
C HIS A 180 -22.97 -19.71 6.84
N ILE A 181 -23.44 -18.70 6.09
CA ILE A 181 -22.90 -18.31 4.77
C ILE A 181 -22.35 -16.89 4.80
N LEU A 182 -23.08 -15.92 5.35
CA LEU A 182 -22.73 -14.50 5.27
C LEU A 182 -21.78 -14.08 6.41
N PRO A 183 -20.55 -13.61 6.15
CA PRO A 183 -19.63 -13.21 7.21
C PRO A 183 -20.15 -12.04 8.05
N PHE A 184 -19.93 -12.07 9.37
CA PHE A 184 -20.37 -11.00 10.28
C PHE A 184 -19.76 -9.65 9.91
N ASP A 185 -18.46 -9.61 9.59
CA ASP A 185 -17.77 -8.38 9.21
C ASP A 185 -18.42 -7.72 7.99
N LEU A 186 -18.81 -8.53 6.99
CA LEU A 186 -19.48 -8.03 5.80
C LEU A 186 -20.85 -7.43 6.12
N VAL A 187 -21.63 -8.10 6.95
CA VAL A 187 -22.95 -7.61 7.39
C VAL A 187 -22.80 -6.33 8.20
N GLN A 188 -21.80 -6.26 9.09
CA GLN A 188 -21.53 -5.08 9.89
C GLN A 188 -21.16 -3.88 9.03
N GLN A 189 -20.23 -4.06 8.09
CA GLN A 189 -19.80 -3.00 7.17
C GLN A 189 -20.95 -2.50 6.28
N THR A 190 -21.87 -3.40 5.90
CA THR A 190 -22.95 -3.07 4.95
C THR A 190 -24.18 -2.47 5.63
N TYR A 191 -24.61 -3.03 6.77
CA TYR A 191 -25.90 -2.69 7.39
C TYR A 191 -25.80 -2.15 8.82
N LEU A 192 -24.63 -2.25 9.47
CA LEU A 192 -24.40 -1.76 10.84
C LEU A 192 -23.19 -0.82 10.91
N SER A 193 -22.93 -0.08 9.83
CA SER A 193 -21.76 0.78 9.69
C SER A 193 -21.64 1.81 10.81
N ASP A 194 -22.77 2.38 11.25
CA ASP A 194 -22.79 3.40 12.30
C ASP A 194 -22.33 2.83 13.65
N ASP A 195 -22.80 1.63 14.01
CA ASP A 195 -22.38 0.96 15.24
C ASP A 195 -20.91 0.55 15.17
N LEU A 196 -20.47 0.06 14.00
CA LEU A 196 -19.08 -0.31 13.74
C LEU A 196 -18.14 0.90 13.86
N GLN A 197 -18.50 2.03 13.26
CA GLN A 197 -17.75 3.29 13.37
C GLN A 197 -17.77 3.84 14.80
N ALA A 198 -18.90 3.76 15.49
CA ALA A 198 -19.02 4.17 16.88
C ALA A 198 -18.17 3.29 17.83
N LEU A 199 -17.95 2.02 17.50
CA LEU A 199 -17.02 1.15 18.22
C LEU A 199 -15.57 1.54 17.90
N ALA A 200 -15.22 1.67 16.62
CA ALA A 200 -13.89 2.05 16.17
C ALA A 200 -13.43 3.40 16.75
N ALA A 201 -14.33 4.38 16.88
CA ALA A 201 -14.02 5.66 17.51
C ALA A 201 -13.64 5.52 19.00
N LYS A 202 -14.28 4.60 19.74
CA LYS A 202 -13.94 4.33 21.14
C LYS A 202 -12.60 3.60 21.26
N GLU A 203 -12.31 2.68 20.34
CA GLU A 203 -11.02 1.99 20.28
C GLU A 203 -9.89 2.95 19.92
N ALA A 204 -10.12 3.87 18.97
CA ALA A 204 -9.18 4.94 18.64
C ALA A 204 -8.90 5.84 19.85
N ARG A 205 -9.93 6.19 20.63
CA ARG A 205 -9.75 6.96 21.88
C ARG A 205 -8.96 6.17 22.93
N LEU A 206 -9.11 4.84 23.03
CA LEU A 206 -8.26 4.03 23.91
C LEU A 206 -6.79 4.07 23.48
N ALA A 207 -6.51 3.98 22.18
CA ALA A 207 -5.16 4.09 21.65
C ALA A 207 -4.55 5.48 21.91
N GLU A 208 -5.35 6.54 21.73
CA GLU A 208 -4.95 7.91 22.05
C GLU A 208 -4.61 8.07 23.54
N ILE A 209 -5.46 7.56 24.44
CA ILE A 209 -5.20 7.58 25.89
C ILE A 209 -3.89 6.87 26.23
N ALA A 210 -3.61 5.71 25.61
CA ALA A 210 -2.36 4.98 25.83
C ALA A 210 -1.15 5.81 25.41
N SER A 211 -1.19 6.41 24.21
CA SER A 211 -0.13 7.31 23.71
C SER A 211 0.08 8.51 24.64
N THR A 212 -1.00 9.16 25.08
CA THR A 212 -0.89 10.31 25.99
C THR A 212 -0.34 9.91 27.35
N LEU A 213 -0.68 8.73 27.88
CA LEU A 213 -0.08 8.23 29.12
C LEU A 213 1.42 7.97 28.95
N GLU A 214 1.86 7.41 27.83
CA GLU A 214 3.28 7.24 27.51
C GLU A 214 4.00 8.60 27.43
N GLU A 215 3.44 9.58 26.72
CA GLU A 215 3.98 10.95 26.65
C GLU A 215 4.12 11.60 28.04
N ILE A 216 3.10 11.47 28.91
CA ILE A 216 3.18 11.98 30.28
C ILE A 216 4.31 11.29 31.04
N LEU A 217 4.42 9.96 30.93
CA LEU A 217 5.46 9.18 31.60
C LEU A 217 6.87 9.60 31.15
N GLU A 218 7.07 9.80 29.85
CA GLU A 218 8.35 10.24 29.28
C GLU A 218 8.70 11.67 29.70
N SER A 219 7.71 12.52 29.91
CA SER A 219 7.88 13.91 30.36
C SER A 219 8.25 14.04 31.85
N LEU A 220 8.20 12.95 32.64
CA LEU A 220 8.61 12.96 34.04
C LEU A 220 10.14 13.03 34.14
N THR A 221 10.64 13.78 35.12
CA THR A 221 12.08 13.77 35.43
C THR A 221 12.50 12.42 36.03
N GLU A 222 13.80 12.15 36.07
CA GLU A 222 14.29 10.91 36.66
C GLU A 222 13.94 10.79 38.15
N GLU A 223 13.93 11.90 38.89
CA GLU A 223 13.51 11.93 40.29
C GLU A 223 12.00 11.66 40.46
N GLU A 224 11.18 12.19 39.54
CA GLU A 224 9.74 11.96 39.52
C GLU A 224 9.40 10.49 39.18
N LYS A 225 10.23 9.83 38.36
CA LYS A 225 10.08 8.41 38.03
C LYS A 225 10.44 7.46 39.17
N GLU A 226 11.11 7.92 40.22
CA GLU A 226 11.36 7.13 41.44
C GLU A 226 10.17 7.15 42.42
N GLN A 227 9.10 7.90 42.11
CA GLN A 227 7.91 7.95 42.95
C GLN A 227 7.03 6.70 42.82
N ASP A 228 6.31 6.35 43.87
CA ASP A 228 5.39 5.18 43.92
C ASP A 228 4.29 5.19 42.84
N THR A 229 4.05 6.34 42.20
CA THR A 229 3.09 6.46 41.09
C THR A 229 3.57 5.82 39.79
N VAL A 230 4.87 5.51 39.68
CA VAL A 230 5.48 4.84 38.53
C VAL A 230 5.84 3.40 38.93
N LYS A 231 5.71 2.45 38.01
CA LYS A 231 6.11 1.05 38.26
C LYS A 231 7.62 0.95 38.42
N GLU A 232 8.09 -0.06 39.16
CA GLU A 232 9.53 -0.37 39.30
C GLU A 232 10.24 -0.58 37.96
N SER A 233 9.54 -1.10 36.96
CA SER A 233 10.02 -1.28 35.58
C SER A 233 10.21 0.02 34.80
N LYS A 234 9.72 1.16 35.32
CA LYS A 234 9.72 2.49 34.69
C LYS A 234 9.07 2.54 33.30
N ASP A 235 8.24 1.56 32.98
CA ASP A 235 7.55 1.39 31.70
C ASP A 235 6.05 1.73 31.78
N GLY A 236 5.59 2.28 32.91
CA GLY A 236 4.19 2.65 33.06
C GLY A 236 3.84 3.15 34.46
N PHE A 237 2.62 3.65 34.57
CA PHE A 237 2.05 4.11 35.84
C PHE A 237 1.58 2.96 36.74
N ALA A 238 1.75 3.13 38.04
CA ALA A 238 1.11 2.32 39.07
C ALA A 238 -0.29 2.88 39.36
N ASN A 239 -1.29 2.43 38.58
CA ASN A 239 -2.65 3.01 38.57
C ASN A 239 -3.27 3.24 39.95
N THR A 240 -3.05 2.32 40.91
CA THR A 240 -3.56 2.45 42.28
C THR A 240 -2.93 3.63 43.03
N GLU A 241 -1.61 3.80 42.93
CA GLU A 241 -0.87 4.85 43.62
C GLU A 241 -1.09 6.21 42.95
N VAL A 242 -1.14 6.25 41.61
CA VAL A 242 -1.57 7.44 40.85
C VAL A 242 -2.93 7.92 41.35
N GLY A 243 -3.90 7.02 41.55
CA GLY A 243 -5.22 7.38 42.06
C GLY A 243 -5.26 7.87 43.50
N LYS A 244 -4.32 7.44 44.35
CA LYS A 244 -4.18 7.99 45.72
C LYS A 244 -3.54 9.38 45.68
N ALA A 245 -2.43 9.51 44.95
CA ALA A 245 -1.68 10.76 44.81
C ALA A 245 -2.55 11.87 44.20
N ALA A 246 -3.23 11.58 43.07
CA ALA A 246 -4.12 12.53 42.43
C ALA A 246 -5.25 13.02 43.35
N LYS A 247 -5.81 12.16 44.21
CA LYS A 247 -6.82 12.59 45.21
C LYS A 247 -6.24 13.50 46.27
N ALA A 248 -5.04 13.23 46.74
CA ALA A 248 -4.34 14.10 47.69
C ALA A 248 -4.05 15.47 47.07
N PHE A 249 -3.49 15.50 45.86
CA PHE A 249 -3.21 16.73 45.10
C PHE A 249 -4.47 17.54 44.79
N LEU A 250 -5.58 16.88 44.41
CA LEU A 250 -6.86 17.56 44.19
C LEU A 250 -7.46 18.14 45.48
N LYS A 251 -7.19 17.53 46.64
CA LYS A 251 -7.58 18.08 47.94
C LYS A 251 -6.74 19.31 48.27
N GLU A 252 -5.44 19.22 48.07
CA GLU A 252 -4.52 20.35 48.27
C GLU A 252 -4.88 21.55 47.40
N GLN A 253 -5.17 21.36 46.10
CA GLN A 253 -5.64 22.46 45.22
C GLN A 253 -6.86 23.20 45.78
N LYS A 254 -7.77 22.48 46.45
CA LYS A 254 -8.96 23.07 47.06
C LYS A 254 -8.61 23.84 48.32
N ASP A 255 -7.70 23.31 49.14
CA ASP A 255 -7.26 23.93 50.38
C ASP A 255 -6.48 25.23 50.12
N ILE A 256 -5.58 25.22 49.12
CA ILE A 256 -4.79 26.40 48.72
C ILE A 256 -5.51 27.33 47.74
N LYS A 257 -6.66 26.89 47.18
CA LYS A 257 -7.47 27.60 46.17
C LYS A 257 -6.65 28.05 44.94
N ALA A 258 -5.68 27.24 44.53
CA ALA A 258 -4.84 27.47 43.37
C ALA A 258 -4.63 26.15 42.62
N LYS A 259 -4.45 26.24 41.30
CA LYS A 259 -4.07 25.09 40.48
C LYS A 259 -2.55 24.92 40.48
N PHE A 260 -2.09 23.68 40.36
CA PHE A 260 -0.68 23.41 40.08
C PHE A 260 -0.32 23.92 38.68
N ALA A 261 0.97 24.22 38.48
CA ALA A 261 1.48 24.57 37.16
C ALA A 261 1.38 23.34 36.23
N ASP A 262 1.04 23.56 34.96
CA ASP A 262 0.72 22.46 34.02
C ASP A 262 1.88 21.45 33.87
N GLU A 263 3.13 21.91 33.98
CA GLU A 263 4.35 21.09 33.90
C GLU A 263 4.75 20.42 35.22
N SER A 264 4.04 20.68 36.32
CA SER A 264 4.38 20.11 37.62
C SER A 264 4.02 18.63 37.69
N TYR A 265 4.76 17.89 38.51
CA TYR A 265 4.47 16.50 38.84
C TYR A 265 3.01 16.30 39.24
N GLU A 266 2.47 17.13 40.13
CA GLU A 266 1.09 17.00 40.63
C GLU A 266 0.06 17.18 39.51
N ALA A 267 0.28 18.13 38.59
CA ALA A 267 -0.60 18.34 37.44
C ALA A 267 -0.55 17.13 36.49
N LYS A 268 0.64 16.60 36.20
CA LYS A 268 0.85 15.41 35.38
C LYS A 268 0.17 14.18 35.98
N ILE A 269 0.30 13.95 37.29
CA ILE A 269 -0.34 12.82 38.00
C ILE A 269 -1.87 12.97 38.04
N ILE A 270 -2.40 14.19 38.22
CA ILE A 270 -3.85 14.43 38.13
C ILE A 270 -4.37 14.13 36.71
N CYS A 271 -3.61 14.53 35.68
CA CYS A 271 -3.95 14.24 34.29
C CYS A 271 -3.93 12.73 34.02
N ALA A 272 -2.84 12.06 34.39
CA ALA A 272 -2.69 10.61 34.26
C ALA A 272 -3.83 9.86 34.97
N ASN A 273 -4.23 10.26 36.18
CA ASN A 273 -5.35 9.62 36.87
C ASN A 273 -6.67 9.76 36.09
N LYS A 274 -6.96 10.94 35.52
CA LYS A 274 -8.18 11.14 34.72
C LYS A 274 -8.19 10.23 33.50
N LEU A 275 -7.05 10.13 32.81
CA LEU A 275 -6.89 9.26 31.65
C LEU A 275 -7.02 7.79 32.02
N ILE A 276 -6.46 7.34 33.14
CA ILE A 276 -6.60 5.96 33.65
C ILE A 276 -8.06 5.65 34.00
N ASP A 277 -8.77 6.58 34.66
CA ASP A 277 -10.19 6.42 34.99
C ASP A 277 -11.06 6.36 33.72
N GLU A 278 -10.77 7.24 32.74
CA GLU A 278 -11.40 7.22 31.41
C GLU A 278 -11.13 5.91 30.68
N GLU A 279 -9.87 5.47 30.61
CA GLU A 279 -9.45 4.22 29.98
C GLU A 279 -10.22 3.02 30.56
N LYS A 280 -10.33 2.95 31.88
CA LYS A 280 -11.05 1.86 32.57
C LYS A 280 -12.55 1.86 32.23
N ALA A 281 -13.19 3.03 32.21
CA ALA A 281 -14.60 3.16 31.86
C ALA A 281 -14.84 2.85 30.37
N LEU A 282 -13.94 3.32 29.51
CA LEU A 282 -14.02 3.15 28.07
C LEU A 282 -13.75 1.70 27.65
N LYS A 283 -12.78 1.00 28.26
CA LYS A 283 -12.55 -0.44 28.06
C LYS A 283 -13.81 -1.27 28.33
N LYS A 284 -14.55 -0.95 29.40
CA LYS A 284 -15.83 -1.59 29.68
C LYS A 284 -16.86 -1.28 28.58
N THR A 285 -16.98 -0.02 28.21
CA THR A 285 -17.93 0.43 27.18
C THR A 285 -17.64 -0.20 25.82
N VAL A 286 -16.37 -0.32 25.42
CA VAL A 286 -15.92 -1.01 24.20
C VAL A 286 -16.31 -2.48 24.23
N LYS A 287 -16.04 -3.18 25.34
CA LYS A 287 -16.42 -4.59 25.49
C LYS A 287 -17.94 -4.79 25.37
N ASP A 288 -18.71 -3.95 26.06
CA ASP A 288 -20.17 -4.03 26.05
C ASP A 288 -20.74 -3.68 24.67
N ALA A 289 -20.18 -2.66 23.99
CA ALA A 289 -20.56 -2.26 22.64
C ALA A 289 -20.20 -3.33 21.59
N ALA A 290 -19.03 -3.95 21.69
CA ALA A 290 -18.62 -5.05 20.81
C ALA A 290 -19.56 -6.26 20.97
N ALA A 291 -19.91 -6.64 22.21
CA ALA A 291 -20.87 -7.71 22.45
C ALA A 291 -22.28 -7.37 21.91
N ALA A 292 -22.71 -6.11 22.06
CA ALA A 292 -23.98 -5.64 21.53
C ALA A 292 -23.99 -5.65 19.99
N LEU A 293 -22.94 -5.16 19.34
CA LEU A 293 -22.79 -5.20 17.89
C LEU A 293 -22.78 -6.64 17.37
N HIS A 294 -22.09 -7.55 18.06
CA HIS A 294 -22.06 -8.97 17.72
C HIS A 294 -23.47 -9.60 17.73
N LEU A 295 -24.25 -9.38 18.80
CA LEU A 295 -25.62 -9.88 18.90
C LEU A 295 -26.58 -9.20 17.91
N LYS A 296 -26.39 -7.90 17.66
CA LYS A 296 -27.16 -7.17 16.64
C LYS A 296 -26.88 -7.71 15.25
N THR A 297 -25.62 -8.08 14.96
CA THR A 297 -25.22 -8.70 13.68
C THR A 297 -25.92 -10.04 13.48
N LYS A 298 -25.91 -10.89 14.52
CA LYS A 298 -26.69 -12.16 14.52
C LYS A 298 -28.16 -11.92 14.15
N THR A 299 -28.81 -11.02 14.87
CA THR A 299 -30.23 -10.72 14.67
C THR A 299 -30.48 -10.13 13.28
N THR A 300 -29.55 -9.32 12.78
CA THR A 300 -29.63 -8.73 11.44
C THR A 300 -29.59 -9.83 10.38
N ILE A 301 -28.66 -10.79 10.46
CA ILE A 301 -28.57 -11.94 9.53
C ILE A 301 -29.88 -12.73 9.53
N GLU A 302 -30.39 -13.06 10.73
CA GLU A 302 -31.63 -13.83 10.91
C GLU A 302 -32.89 -13.13 10.34
N THR A 303 -32.82 -11.82 10.09
CA THR A 303 -33.96 -10.99 9.63
C THR A 303 -33.74 -10.33 8.27
N LEU A 304 -32.66 -10.69 7.54
CA LEU A 304 -32.40 -10.16 6.21
C LEU A 304 -33.56 -10.45 5.24
N THR A 305 -33.89 -9.46 4.42
CA THR A 305 -34.74 -9.66 3.24
C THR A 305 -33.96 -10.38 2.13
N ASP A 306 -34.66 -10.99 1.18
CA ASP A 306 -34.01 -11.69 0.06
C ASP A 306 -33.17 -10.75 -0.80
N GLU A 307 -33.62 -9.51 -0.98
CA GLU A 307 -32.87 -8.47 -1.68
C GLU A 307 -31.57 -8.11 -0.95
N GLN A 308 -31.61 -7.97 0.36
CA GLN A 308 -30.41 -7.71 1.17
C GLN A 308 -29.44 -8.90 1.15
N VAL A 309 -29.95 -10.14 1.17
CA VAL A 309 -29.12 -11.33 0.98
C VAL A 309 -28.43 -11.28 -0.38
N ASN A 310 -29.17 -11.03 -1.47
CA ASN A 310 -28.59 -10.96 -2.81
C ASN A 310 -27.51 -9.88 -2.93
N ASN A 311 -27.72 -8.73 -2.29
CA ASN A 311 -26.70 -7.68 -2.20
C ASN A 311 -25.45 -8.15 -1.43
N LEU A 312 -25.62 -8.81 -0.28
CA LEU A 312 -24.47 -9.34 0.47
C LEU A 312 -23.75 -10.47 -0.27
N LEU A 313 -24.48 -11.33 -0.99
CA LEU A 313 -23.89 -12.35 -1.86
C LEU A 313 -23.10 -11.69 -2.99
N HIS A 314 -23.59 -10.60 -3.58
CA HIS A 314 -22.84 -9.83 -4.57
C HIS A 314 -21.54 -9.28 -3.99
N LEU A 315 -21.61 -8.64 -2.82
CA LEU A 315 -20.44 -8.11 -2.13
C LEU A 315 -19.45 -9.20 -1.69
N LYS A 316 -19.94 -10.40 -1.36
CA LYS A 316 -19.09 -11.55 -0.97
C LYS A 316 -18.47 -12.25 -2.18
N TRP A 317 -19.26 -12.46 -3.24
CA TRP A 317 -18.93 -13.34 -4.36
C TRP A 317 -18.36 -12.60 -5.57
N ILE A 318 -18.94 -11.46 -5.93
CA ILE A 318 -18.70 -10.81 -7.22
C ILE A 318 -17.76 -9.63 -7.05
N ALA A 319 -18.04 -8.75 -6.08
CA ALA A 319 -17.26 -7.52 -5.87
C ALA A 319 -15.75 -7.76 -5.68
N PRO A 320 -15.28 -8.80 -4.95
CA PRO A 320 -13.84 -9.05 -4.83
C PRO A 320 -13.19 -9.38 -6.18
N LEU A 321 -13.82 -10.27 -6.96
CA LEU A 321 -13.35 -10.67 -8.28
C LEU A 321 -13.35 -9.49 -9.26
N THR A 322 -14.44 -8.72 -9.33
CA THR A 322 -14.53 -7.58 -10.24
C THR A 322 -13.53 -6.48 -9.86
N THR A 323 -13.26 -6.29 -8.56
CA THR A 323 -12.22 -5.37 -8.08
C THR A 323 -10.82 -5.82 -8.48
N GLU A 324 -10.47 -7.09 -8.29
CA GLU A 324 -9.16 -7.64 -8.69
C GLU A 324 -8.95 -7.53 -10.21
N LEU A 325 -9.98 -7.86 -11.00
CA LEU A 325 -9.93 -7.73 -12.45
C LEU A 325 -9.79 -6.26 -12.88
N ALA A 326 -10.61 -5.35 -12.33
CA ALA A 326 -10.55 -3.92 -12.66
C ALA A 326 -9.18 -3.28 -12.33
N ALA A 327 -8.42 -3.83 -11.39
CA ALA A 327 -7.08 -3.37 -11.05
C ALA A 327 -5.99 -3.81 -12.06
N MET A 328 -6.25 -4.84 -12.88
CA MET A 328 -5.23 -5.44 -13.75
C MET A 328 -4.60 -4.45 -14.75
N PRO A 329 -5.35 -3.60 -15.48
CA PRO A 329 -4.74 -2.64 -16.40
C PRO A 329 -3.78 -1.70 -15.69
N ASN A 330 -4.17 -1.18 -14.53
CA ASN A 330 -3.34 -0.26 -13.75
C ASN A 330 -2.09 -0.96 -13.20
N SER A 331 -2.19 -2.24 -12.81
CA SER A 331 -1.03 -3.04 -12.41
C SER A 331 -0.01 -3.18 -13.55
N VAL A 332 -0.49 -3.43 -14.78
CA VAL A 332 0.37 -3.53 -15.98
C VAL A 332 1.06 -2.19 -16.27
N ILE A 333 0.34 -1.07 -16.16
CA ILE A 333 0.92 0.26 -16.38
C ILE A 333 1.90 0.65 -15.27
N SER A 334 1.61 0.30 -14.02
CA SER A 334 2.53 0.52 -12.90
C SER A 334 3.81 -0.30 -13.07
N GLN A 335 3.70 -1.56 -13.51
CA GLN A 335 4.86 -2.38 -13.84
C GLN A 335 5.71 -1.75 -14.93
N LEU A 336 5.10 -1.29 -16.03
CA LEU A 336 5.82 -0.56 -17.09
C LEU A 336 6.53 0.68 -16.54
N THR A 337 5.83 1.48 -15.73
CA THR A 337 6.36 2.71 -15.12
C THR A 337 7.56 2.42 -14.23
N SER A 338 7.46 1.44 -13.34
CA SER A 338 8.57 1.02 -12.47
C SER A 338 9.76 0.52 -13.28
N GLN A 339 9.52 -0.18 -14.39
CA GLN A 339 10.58 -0.68 -15.27
C GLN A 339 11.31 0.44 -16.02
N VAL A 340 10.57 1.41 -16.58
CA VAL A 340 11.17 2.61 -17.21
C VAL A 340 11.93 3.43 -16.19
N GLN A 341 11.39 3.57 -14.97
CA GLN A 341 12.05 4.27 -13.87
C GLN A 341 13.36 3.61 -13.45
N ALA A 342 13.35 2.29 -13.26
CA ALA A 342 14.54 1.52 -12.92
C ALA A 342 15.61 1.60 -14.03
N LEU A 343 15.19 1.67 -15.30
CA LEU A 343 16.09 1.88 -16.43
C LEU A 343 16.76 3.27 -16.33
N ALA A 344 15.98 4.33 -16.14
CA ALA A 344 16.50 5.68 -15.97
C ALA A 344 17.52 5.76 -14.82
N ASP A 345 17.20 5.14 -13.68
CA ASP A 345 18.01 5.16 -12.46
C ASP A 345 19.35 4.47 -12.66
N LYS A 346 19.32 3.28 -13.27
CA LYS A 346 20.51 2.49 -13.53
C LYS A 346 21.52 3.27 -14.39
N TYR A 347 21.06 3.90 -15.45
CA TYR A 347 21.94 4.57 -16.40
C TYR A 347 22.36 5.97 -15.96
N ALA A 348 21.58 6.64 -15.08
CA ALA A 348 22.02 7.85 -14.40
C ALA A 348 23.23 7.59 -13.47
N VAL A 349 23.19 6.49 -12.70
CA VAL A 349 24.28 6.12 -11.78
C VAL A 349 25.55 5.74 -12.55
N THR A 350 25.45 4.91 -13.59
CA THR A 350 26.61 4.52 -14.41
C THR A 350 27.25 5.74 -15.08
N TYR A 351 26.47 6.70 -15.56
CA TYR A 351 27.03 7.92 -16.12
C TYR A 351 27.77 8.76 -15.08
N SER A 352 27.19 8.97 -13.89
CA SER A 352 27.86 9.73 -12.83
C SER A 352 29.19 9.10 -12.43
N GLN A 353 29.29 7.77 -12.44
CA GLN A 353 30.53 7.05 -12.17
C GLN A 353 31.56 7.29 -13.27
N VAL A 354 31.19 7.11 -14.54
CA VAL A 354 32.10 7.33 -15.68
C VAL A 354 32.53 8.80 -15.80
N ALA A 355 31.64 9.76 -15.57
CA ALA A 355 31.98 11.17 -15.58
C ALA A 355 32.96 11.55 -14.46
N ASN A 356 32.81 10.94 -13.28
CA ASN A 356 33.77 11.09 -12.19
C ASN A 356 35.12 10.46 -12.54
N GLU A 357 35.14 9.25 -13.12
CA GLU A 357 36.37 8.59 -13.57
C GLU A 357 37.10 9.43 -14.62
N ILE A 358 36.39 9.96 -15.63
CA ILE A 358 36.99 10.86 -16.64
C ILE A 358 37.60 12.07 -15.96
N LYS A 359 36.87 12.74 -15.05
CA LYS A 359 37.38 13.90 -14.33
C LYS A 359 38.61 13.56 -13.49
N THR A 360 38.61 12.41 -12.81
CA THR A 360 39.76 11.94 -12.04
C THR A 360 40.96 11.68 -12.95
N THR A 361 40.77 10.98 -14.06
CA THR A 361 41.84 10.70 -15.03
C THR A 361 42.35 11.97 -15.70
N GLU A 362 41.48 12.94 -16.03
CA GLU A 362 41.87 14.25 -16.55
C GLU A 362 42.71 15.03 -15.54
N GLN A 363 42.37 14.95 -14.24
CA GLN A 363 43.15 15.55 -13.16
C GLN A 363 44.53 14.89 -13.00
N GLU A 364 44.57 13.56 -12.95
CA GLU A 364 45.81 12.78 -12.86
C GLU A 364 46.74 13.08 -14.06
N LEU A 365 46.19 13.12 -15.27
CA LEU A 365 46.95 13.45 -16.48
C LEU A 365 47.48 14.88 -16.42
N ALA A 366 46.65 15.85 -16.01
CA ALA A 366 47.06 17.24 -15.89
C ALA A 366 48.14 17.45 -14.81
N ASP A 367 48.18 16.62 -13.78
CA ASP A 367 49.22 16.65 -12.75
C ASP A 367 50.54 16.04 -13.27
N ILE A 368 50.50 14.89 -13.96
CA ILE A 368 51.68 14.30 -14.62
C ILE A 368 52.26 15.28 -15.65
N MET A 369 51.41 15.97 -16.41
CA MET A 369 51.84 16.96 -17.39
C MET A 369 52.53 18.18 -16.75
N GLY A 370 52.13 18.56 -15.53
CA GLY A 370 52.75 19.64 -14.78
C GLY A 370 54.16 19.32 -14.27
N GLU A 371 54.53 18.04 -14.21
CA GLU A 371 55.86 17.57 -13.81
C GLU A 371 56.84 17.47 -14.99
N LEU A 372 56.34 17.59 -16.23
CA LEU A 372 57.17 17.53 -17.44
C LEU A 372 57.92 18.85 -17.65
N THR A 373 59.15 18.76 -18.16
CA THR A 373 60.01 19.92 -18.47
C THR A 373 60.46 19.88 -19.93
N GLY A 374 60.58 21.05 -20.55
CA GLY A 374 60.93 21.20 -21.97
C GLY A 374 61.52 22.57 -22.28
N ASN A 375 61.70 22.88 -23.57
CA ASN A 375 62.11 24.23 -23.98
C ASN A 375 60.94 25.22 -23.81
N GLU A 376 61.21 26.52 -23.97
CA GLU A 376 60.21 27.57 -23.72
C GLU A 376 58.90 27.40 -24.52
N PHE A 377 58.99 26.94 -25.77
CA PHE A 377 57.81 26.67 -26.61
C PHE A 377 57.04 25.43 -26.13
N ASP A 378 57.74 24.37 -25.72
CA ASP A 378 57.11 23.17 -25.17
C ASP A 378 56.40 23.46 -23.85
N MET A 379 57.00 24.29 -22.98
CA MET A 379 56.40 24.69 -21.70
C MET A 379 55.12 25.51 -21.88
N GLN A 380 55.04 26.35 -22.91
CA GLN A 380 53.81 27.07 -23.27
C GLN A 380 52.71 26.11 -23.72
N GLY A 381 53.04 25.13 -24.57
CA GLY A 381 52.10 24.11 -25.02
C GLY A 381 51.59 23.21 -23.90
N LEU A 382 52.47 22.79 -22.98
CA LEU A 382 52.10 22.02 -21.79
C LEU A 382 51.18 22.79 -20.86
N THR A 383 51.41 24.10 -20.68
CA THR A 383 50.58 24.96 -19.83
C THR A 383 49.16 25.11 -20.39
N GLU A 384 49.03 25.39 -21.70
CA GLU A 384 47.73 25.49 -22.37
C GLU A 384 46.93 24.18 -22.30
N LEU A 385 47.58 23.05 -22.60
CA LEU A 385 46.94 21.74 -22.55
C LEU A 385 46.54 21.33 -21.12
N THR A 386 47.33 21.70 -20.12
CA THR A 386 46.99 21.51 -18.69
C THR A 386 45.80 22.39 -18.28
N SER A 387 45.70 23.62 -18.77
CA SER A 387 44.55 24.50 -18.53
C SER A 387 43.26 23.90 -19.10
N LEU A 388 43.34 23.36 -20.33
CA LEU A 388 42.23 22.69 -21.00
C LEU A 388 41.72 21.47 -20.21
N LEU A 389 42.62 20.61 -19.72
CA LEU A 389 42.26 19.43 -18.91
C LEU A 389 41.69 19.81 -17.54
N LYS A 390 42.12 20.93 -16.95
CA LYS A 390 41.59 21.44 -15.68
C LYS A 390 40.31 22.29 -15.86
N GLY A 391 39.84 22.49 -17.09
CA GLY A 391 38.66 23.28 -17.42
C GLY A 391 38.80 24.77 -17.10
N LYS A 392 40.01 25.33 -17.22
CA LYS A 392 40.36 26.72 -16.88
C LYS A 392 40.60 27.59 -18.11
#